data_AF-A0AA95JZD9-F1
#
_entry.id   AF-A0AA95JZD9-F1
#
_cell.length_a   1.000
_cell.length_b   1.000
_cell.length_c   1.000
_cell.angle_alpha   90.00
_cell.angle_beta   90.00
_cell.angle_gamma   90.00
#
_symmetry.space_group_name_H-M   'P 1'
#
loop_
_entity.id
_entity.type
_entity.pdbx_description
1 polymer ?
#
loop_
_entity_poly.entity_id
_entity_poly.type
_entity_poly.pdbx_seq_one_letter_code
_entity_poly.pdbx_strand_id
1 'polypeptide(L)'
;MSSDLKLIALLLGQFTSTVAFIVVIWVFGDTETGKSLFAYIPISTIYIKSSLTVVCLLSGFYSVYRSIRLLMKKTDEVNKNE
;
A
#
# COMPACT_ATOMS: atom_id res chain seq x y z
N MET A 1 -17.39 -18.96 2.64
CA MET A 1 -16.39 -18.34 1.73
C MET A 1 -15.04 -18.96 2.07
N SER A 2 -14.41 -19.65 1.12
CA SER A 2 -13.12 -20.32 1.34
C SER A 2 -12.05 -19.30 1.76
N SER A 3 -11.09 -19.73 2.59
CA SER A 3 -9.98 -18.89 3.04
C SER A 3 -9.20 -18.29 1.86
N ASP A 4 -9.11 -19.02 0.75
CA ASP A 4 -8.49 -18.57 -0.49
C ASP A 4 -9.22 -17.36 -1.10
N LEU A 5 -10.56 -17.38 -1.13
CA LEU A 5 -11.33 -16.26 -1.66
C LEU A 5 -11.17 -15.00 -0.81
N LYS A 6 -11.03 -15.14 0.51
CA LYS A 6 -10.78 -14.01 1.43
C LYS A 6 -9.38 -13.44 1.22
N LEU A 7 -8.38 -14.31 1.02
CA LEU A 7 -7.00 -13.90 0.81
C LEU A 7 -6.84 -13.20 -0.54
N ILE A 8 -7.48 -13.72 -1.59
CA ILE A 8 -7.55 -13.08 -2.93
C ILE A 8 -8.24 -11.72 -2.85
N ALA A 9 -9.38 -11.62 -2.15
CA ALA A 9 -10.08 -10.35 -1.98
C ALA A 9 -9.24 -9.31 -1.21
N LEU A 10 -8.50 -9.74 -0.18
CA LEU A 10 -7.57 -8.88 0.57
C LEU A 10 -6.40 -8.40 -0.29
N LEU A 11 -5.81 -9.28 -1.09
CA LEU A 11 -4.73 -8.95 -2.01
C LEU A 11 -5.19 -7.95 -3.08
N LEU A 12 -6.35 -8.21 -3.70
CA LEU A 12 -6.94 -7.30 -4.69
C LEU A 12 -7.24 -5.93 -4.07
N GLY A 13 -7.90 -5.90 -2.91
CA GLY A 13 -8.22 -4.64 -2.23
C GLY A 13 -6.97 -3.81 -1.91
N GLN A 14 -5.92 -4.44 -1.38
CA GLN A 14 -4.66 -3.73 -1.10
C GLN A 14 -3.92 -3.30 -2.35
N PHE A 15 -3.89 -4.13 -3.40
CA PHE A 15 -3.27 -3.76 -4.67
C PHE A 15 -3.96 -2.54 -5.28
N THR A 16 -5.30 -2.57 -5.41
CA THR A 16 -6.07 -1.46 -5.96
C THR A 16 -5.92 -0.19 -5.13
N SER A 17 -5.95 -0.29 -3.79
CA SER A 17 -5.73 0.86 -2.90
C SER A 17 -4.33 1.45 -3.05
N THR A 18 -3.30 0.60 -3.19
CA THR A 18 -1.91 1.06 -3.35
C THR A 18 -1.72 1.77 -4.68
N VAL A 19 -2.26 1.22 -5.77
CA VAL A 19 -2.23 1.84 -7.10
C VAL A 19 -2.96 3.18 -7.08
N ALA A 20 -4.17 3.24 -6.50
CA ALA A 20 -4.91 4.50 -6.39
C ALA A 20 -4.12 5.56 -5.62
N PHE A 21 -3.45 5.16 -4.52
CA PHE A 21 -2.65 6.08 -3.72
C PHE A 21 -1.43 6.61 -4.47
N ILE A 22 -0.76 5.76 -5.26
CA ILE A 22 0.34 6.19 -6.14
C ILE A 22 -0.15 7.22 -7.16
N VAL A 23 -1.28 6.95 -7.82
CA VAL A 23 -1.88 7.90 -8.78
C VAL A 23 -2.19 9.24 -8.10
N VAL A 24 -2.77 9.22 -6.91
CA VAL A 24 -3.06 10.45 -6.14
C VAL A 24 -1.78 11.24 -5.83
N ILE A 25 -0.70 10.57 -5.40
CA ILE A 25 0.58 11.23 -5.11
C ILE A 25 1.15 11.90 -6.37
N TRP A 26 1.09 11.19 -7.50
CA TRP A 26 1.62 11.69 -8.76
C TRP A 26 0.83 12.88 -9.30
N VAL A 27 -0.49 12.77 -9.30
CA VAL A 27 -1.43 13.84 -9.70
C VAL A 27 -1.29 15.04 -8.77
N PHE A 28 -1.28 14.82 -7.45
CA PHE A 28 -1.11 15.89 -6.46
C PHE A 28 0.22 16.62 -6.66
N GLY A 29 1.31 15.89 -6.91
CA GLY A 29 2.61 16.51 -7.16
C GLY A 29 2.71 17.29 -8.48
N ASP A 30 1.73 17.20 -9.39
CA ASP A 30 1.65 18.04 -10.59
C ASP A 30 0.76 19.29 -10.40
N THR A 31 -0.03 19.35 -9.33
CA THR A 31 -0.81 20.54 -8.97
C THR A 31 0.09 21.71 -8.52
N GLU A 32 -0.41 22.94 -8.61
CA GLU A 32 0.30 24.13 -8.14
C GLU A 32 0.64 24.05 -6.66
N THR A 33 -0.29 23.53 -5.85
CA THR A 33 -0.10 23.31 -4.41
C THR A 33 1.00 22.29 -4.12
N GLY A 34 1.01 21.17 -4.85
CA GLY A 34 2.06 20.14 -4.72
C GLY A 34 3.43 20.67 -5.13
N LYS A 35 3.50 21.36 -6.27
CA LYS A 35 4.74 22.01 -6.74
C LYS A 35 5.25 23.04 -5.73
N SER A 36 4.38 23.87 -5.15
CA SER A 36 4.76 24.83 -4.12
C SER A 36 5.30 24.18 -2.85
N LEU A 37 4.70 23.07 -2.41
CA LEU A 37 5.17 22.31 -1.23
C LEU A 37 6.54 21.65 -1.49
N PHE A 38 6.73 21.08 -2.68
CA PHE A 38 7.98 20.42 -3.04
C PHE A 38 9.09 21.40 -3.45
N ALA A 39 8.77 22.61 -3.89
CA ALA A 39 9.74 23.67 -4.21
C ALA A 39 10.52 24.17 -2.98
N TYR A 40 10.00 23.93 -1.76
CA TYR A 40 10.70 24.26 -0.52
C TYR A 40 11.90 23.34 -0.26
N ILE A 41 11.97 22.20 -0.96
CA ILE A 41 13.03 21.22 -0.84
C ILE A 41 13.96 21.40 -2.06
N PRO A 42 15.28 21.56 -1.89
CA PRO A 42 16.23 21.73 -3.00
C PRO A 42 16.49 20.43 -3.79
N ILE A 43 15.53 19.52 -3.82
CA ILE A 43 15.59 18.21 -4.46
C ILE A 43 14.58 18.22 -5.60
N SER A 44 14.95 17.70 -6.77
CA SER A 44 14.03 17.62 -7.90
C SER A 44 12.77 16.82 -7.54
N THR A 45 11.59 17.36 -7.87
CA THR A 45 10.27 16.82 -7.54
C THR A 45 10.12 15.36 -7.95
N ILE A 46 10.83 14.93 -9.01
CA ILE A 46 10.81 13.55 -9.49
C ILE A 46 11.38 12.56 -8.47
N TYR A 47 12.43 12.95 -7.73
CA TYR A 47 13.02 12.09 -6.69
C TYR A 47 12.07 11.94 -5.50
N ILE A 48 11.33 12.99 -5.16
CA ILE A 48 10.35 12.97 -4.07
C ILE A 48 9.15 12.09 -4.44
N LYS A 49 8.61 12.26 -5.66
CA LYS A 49 7.53 11.39 -6.18
C LYS A 49 7.97 9.92 -6.21
N SER A 50 9.18 9.67 -6.68
CA SER A 50 9.73 8.31 -6.79
C SER A 50 9.97 7.70 -5.41
N SER A 51 10.53 8.44 -4.45
CA SER A 51 10.76 7.94 -3.09
C SER A 51 9.44 7.65 -2.37
N LEU A 52 8.42 8.51 -2.49
CA LEU A 52 7.09 8.24 -1.95
C LEU A 52 6.48 6.98 -2.58
N THR A 53 6.64 6.80 -3.89
CA THR A 53 6.14 5.62 -4.60
C THR A 53 6.79 4.34 -4.06
N VAL A 54 8.12 4.34 -3.85
CA VAL A 54 8.84 3.20 -3.26
C VAL A 54 8.36 2.92 -1.83
N VAL A 55 8.19 3.95 -1.01
CA VAL A 55 7.67 3.80 0.37
C VAL A 55 6.25 3.23 0.36
N CYS A 56 5.38 3.68 -0.55
CA CYS A 56 4.03 3.14 -0.71
C CYS A 56 4.05 1.66 -1.11
N LEU A 57 4.93 1.26 -2.04
CA LEU A 57 5.06 -0.14 -2.44
C LEU A 57 5.55 -1.01 -1.29
N LEU A 58 6.58 -0.57 -0.56
CA LEU A 58 7.10 -1.30 0.61
C LEU A 58 6.06 -1.40 1.72
N SER A 59 5.33 -0.32 1.99
CA SER A 59 4.23 -0.31 2.97
C SER A 59 3.09 -1.26 2.56
N GLY A 60 2.72 -1.24 1.27
CA GLY A 60 1.75 -2.18 0.70
C GLY A 60 2.18 -3.63 0.88
N PHE A 61 3.42 -3.97 0.51
CA PHE A 61 3.98 -5.32 0.72
C PHE A 61 3.97 -5.74 2.18
N TYR A 62 4.38 -4.85 3.09
CA TYR A 62 4.38 -5.14 4.53
C TYR A 62 2.96 -5.36 5.05
N SER A 63 1.99 -4.59 4.58
CA SER A 63 0.58 -4.71 4.96
C SER A 63 -0.03 -6.02 4.45
N VAL A 64 0.31 -6.44 3.23
CA VAL A 64 -0.09 -7.75 2.68
C VAL A 64 0.48 -8.86 3.55
N TYR A 65 1.79 -8.81 3.81
CA TYR A 65 2.49 -9.82 4.62
C TYR A 65 1.87 -9.94 6.01
N ARG A 66 1.59 -8.81 6.67
CA ARG A 66 0.92 -8.78 7.98
C ARG A 66 -0.48 -9.39 7.90
N SER A 67 -1.24 -9.07 6.86
CA SER A 67 -2.61 -9.59 6.67
C SER A 67 -2.61 -11.11 6.47
N ILE A 68 -1.68 -11.64 5.67
CA ILE A 68 -1.50 -13.09 5.49
C ILE A 68 -1.10 -13.75 6.81
N ARG A 69 -0.14 -13.17 7.53
CA ARG A 69 0.29 -13.70 8.84
C ARG A 69 -0.85 -13.76 9.86
N LEU A 70 -1.71 -12.74 9.89
CA LEU A 70 -2.90 -12.73 10.75
C LEU A 70 -3.93 -13.79 10.33
N LEU A 71 -4.12 -13.98 9.03
CA LEU A 71 -5.00 -15.03 8.51
C LEU A 71 -4.49 -16.43 8.87
N MET A 72 -3.19 -16.71 8.68
CA MET A 72 -2.59 -18.00 9.07
C MET A 72 -2.73 -18.27 10.56
N LYS A 73 -2.42 -17.28 11.41
CA LYS A 73 -2.56 -17.41 12.87
C LYS A 73 -4.01 -17.71 13.28
N LYS A 74 -4.98 -17.10 12.60
CA LYS A 74 -6.41 -17.32 12.87
C LYS A 74 -6.87 -18.72 12.46
N THR A 75 -6.32 -19.28 11.37
CA THR A 75 -6.58 -20.66 10.96
C THR A 75 -6.01 -21.66 11.97
N ASP A 76 -4.81 -21.44 12.49
CA ASP A 76 -4.19 -22.31 13.49
C ASP A 76 -4.95 -22.32 14.83
N GLU A 77 -5.50 -21.18 15.24
CA GLU A 77 -6.32 -21.08 16.47
C GLU A 77 -7.67 -21.79 16.34
N VAL A 78 -8.27 -21.82 15.14
CA VAL A 78 -9.50 -22.59 14.90
C VAL A 78 -9.22 -24.09 14.96
N ASN A 79 -8.12 -24.54 14.33
CA ASN A 79 -7.73 -25.96 14.30
C ASN A 79 -7.28 -26.52 15.67
N LYS A 80 -6.90 -25.67 16.63
CA LYS A 80 -6.54 -26.09 18.00
C LYS A 80 -7.73 -26.20 18.96
N ASN A 81 -8.86 -25.62 18.58
CA ASN A 81 -10.07 -25.57 19.41
C ASN A 81 -11.17 -26.55 18.92
N GLU A 82 -10.89 -27.31 17.86
CA GLU A 82 -11.59 -28.55 17.49
C GLU A 82 -10.83 -29.77 18.03
#